data_AF-A0AA36BJH6-F1
#
_entry.id   AF-A0AA36BJH6-F1
#
_cell.length_a   1.000
_cell.length_b   1.000
_cell.length_c   1.000
_cell.angle_alpha   90.00
_cell.angle_beta   90.00
_cell.angle_gamma   90.00
#
_symmetry.space_group_name_H-M   'P 1'
#
loop_
_entity.id
_entity.type
_entity.pdbx_description
1 polymer ?
#
loop_
_entity_poly.entity_id
_entity_poly.type
_entity_poly.pdbx_seq_one_letter_code
_entity_poly.pdbx_strand_id
1 'polypeptide(L)'
;MDIYLKAFPCRLLMSIPYAGLVYMANHVQTEPGVFPAYFYLITITFYALHQVTLYCMFVSGMAMSAKVSDPAIGGSYMTLLNTVNNLGGNWPATIALWLVESLTIKTCSSDNSSCSDAVNAEICTEKGGTCSTKIDGYYIEIAFCLVVGFIWYFNRRSTINRLQNLKADHWKVPRQ
;
A
#
# COMPACT_ATOMS: atom_id res chain seq x y z
N MET A 1 11.11 9.84 15.99
CA MET A 1 11.23 9.10 14.71
C MET A 1 11.37 7.59 14.93
N ASP A 2 11.69 7.10 16.14
CA ASP A 2 11.54 5.67 16.51
C ASP A 2 10.11 5.14 16.34
N ILE A 3 9.13 6.03 16.58
CA ILE A 3 7.71 5.76 16.34
C ILE A 3 7.48 5.36 14.88
N TYR A 4 8.19 5.95 13.91
CA TYR A 4 8.09 5.60 12.50
C TYR A 4 8.51 4.14 12.25
N LEU A 5 9.65 3.72 12.80
CA LEU A 5 10.17 2.36 12.62
C LEU A 5 9.37 1.30 13.37
N LYS A 6 8.71 1.67 14.48
CA LYS A 6 7.78 0.79 15.21
C LYS A 6 6.41 0.70 14.53
N ALA A 7 5.92 1.81 13.96
CA ALA A 7 4.64 1.88 13.27
C ALA A 7 4.69 1.21 11.89
N PHE A 8 5.82 1.26 11.18
CA PHE A 8 5.97 0.67 9.84
C PHE A 8 5.57 -0.82 9.76
N PRO A 9 6.11 -1.74 10.58
CA PRO A 9 5.71 -3.16 10.52
C PRO A 9 4.24 -3.36 10.90
N CYS A 10 3.71 -2.57 11.85
CA CYS A 10 2.30 -2.62 12.20
C CYS A 10 1.41 -2.26 11.00
N ARG A 11 1.77 -1.19 10.27
CA ARG A 11 1.07 -0.78 9.04
C ARG A 11 1.17 -1.84 7.95
N LEU A 12 2.32 -2.47 7.79
CA LEU A 12 2.52 -3.50 6.78
C LEU A 12 1.64 -4.72 7.08
N LEU A 13 1.61 -5.18 8.33
CA LEU A 13 0.78 -6.30 8.77
C LEU A 13 -0.73 -6.01 8.69
N MET A 14 -1.15 -4.73 8.77
CA MET A 14 -2.55 -4.34 8.57
C MET A 14 -3.09 -4.70 7.18
N SER A 15 -2.25 -4.98 6.18
CA SER A 15 -2.72 -5.45 4.87
C SER A 15 -3.41 -6.84 4.93
N ILE A 16 -3.05 -7.69 5.90
CA ILE A 16 -3.64 -9.02 6.09
C ILE A 16 -5.13 -8.94 6.46
N PRO A 17 -5.55 -8.17 7.49
CA PRO A 17 -6.97 -8.02 7.78
C PRO A 17 -7.73 -7.35 6.64
N TYR A 18 -7.11 -6.45 5.85
CA TYR A 18 -7.76 -5.91 4.64
C TYR A 18 -8.03 -6.99 3.58
N ALA A 19 -7.08 -7.91 3.35
CA ALA A 19 -7.33 -9.08 2.50
C ALA A 19 -8.52 -9.91 3.03
N GLY A 20 -8.56 -10.14 4.34
CA GLY A 20 -9.68 -10.81 5.01
C GLY A 20 -11.01 -10.08 4.83
N LEU A 21 -11.03 -8.75 4.90
CA LEU A 21 -12.24 -7.95 4.68
C LEU A 21 -12.77 -8.08 3.25
N VAL A 22 -11.90 -8.11 2.24
CA VAL A 22 -12.32 -8.32 0.83
C VAL A 22 -12.87 -9.73 0.64
N TYR A 23 -12.25 -10.74 1.26
CA TYR A 23 -12.78 -12.10 1.25
C TYR A 23 -14.16 -12.17 1.91
N MET A 24 -14.32 -11.56 3.09
CA MET A 24 -15.61 -11.48 3.77
C MET A 24 -16.64 -10.73 2.94
N ALA A 25 -16.26 -9.64 2.28
CA ALA A 25 -17.17 -8.86 1.44
C ALA A 25 -17.81 -9.72 0.35
N ASN A 26 -17.02 -10.55 -0.35
CA ASN A 26 -17.53 -11.46 -1.38
C ASN A 26 -18.48 -12.53 -0.82
N HIS A 27 -18.34 -12.93 0.45
CA HIS A 27 -19.14 -13.99 1.05
C HIS A 27 -20.41 -13.47 1.75
N VAL A 28 -20.37 -12.24 2.25
CA VAL A 28 -21.41 -11.61 3.08
C VAL A 28 -22.36 -10.76 2.24
N GLN A 29 -22.02 -10.50 0.98
CA GLN A 29 -22.84 -9.73 0.06
C GLN A 29 -24.20 -10.40 -0.19
N THR A 30 -25.29 -9.73 0.20
CA THR A 30 -26.65 -10.23 -0.01
C THR A 30 -27.19 -9.84 -1.38
N GLU A 31 -26.96 -8.58 -1.78
CA GLU A 31 -27.29 -8.01 -3.08
C GLU A 31 -26.09 -7.21 -3.60
N PRO A 32 -25.96 -6.99 -4.92
CA PRO A 32 -24.88 -6.15 -5.46
C PRO A 32 -24.87 -4.78 -4.77
N GLY A 33 -23.82 -4.53 -4.00
CA GLY A 33 -23.62 -3.30 -3.22
C GLY A 33 -24.28 -3.23 -1.84
N VAL A 34 -25.06 -4.24 -1.40
CA VAL A 34 -25.73 -4.24 -0.09
C VAL A 34 -25.01 -5.16 0.88
N PHE A 35 -24.54 -4.59 2.00
CA PHE A 35 -23.83 -5.31 3.05
C PHE A 35 -24.56 -5.16 4.40
N PRO A 36 -24.50 -6.18 5.27
CA PRO A 36 -25.01 -6.09 6.64
C PRO A 36 -24.28 -5.03 7.49
N ALA A 37 -24.97 -4.47 8.49
CA ALA A 37 -24.44 -3.43 9.36
C ALA A 37 -23.12 -3.81 10.07
N TYR A 38 -22.94 -5.08 10.44
CA TYR A 38 -21.73 -5.55 11.11
C TYR A 38 -20.48 -5.42 10.24
N PHE A 39 -20.62 -5.59 8.91
CA PHE A 39 -19.48 -5.48 7.98
C PHE A 39 -18.92 -4.06 7.97
N TYR A 40 -19.79 -3.04 7.99
CA TYR A 40 -19.37 -1.64 8.08
C TYR A 40 -18.66 -1.33 9.40
N LEU A 41 -19.19 -1.81 10.53
CA LEU A 41 -18.56 -1.58 11.84
C LEU A 41 -17.14 -2.17 11.92
N ILE A 42 -16.96 -3.39 11.42
CA ILE A 42 -15.64 -4.04 11.37
C ILE A 42 -14.70 -3.25 10.45
N THR A 43 -15.16 -2.88 9.24
CA THR A 43 -14.37 -2.13 8.27
C THR A 43 -13.92 -0.78 8.82
N ILE A 44 -14.82 -0.02 9.44
CA ILE A 44 -14.52 1.28 10.08
C ILE A 44 -13.49 1.10 11.19
N THR A 45 -13.60 0.04 11.98
CA THR A 45 -12.66 -0.24 13.09
C THR A 45 -11.25 -0.50 12.57
N PHE A 46 -11.09 -1.38 11.59
CA PHE A 46 -9.78 -1.64 10.97
C PHE A 46 -9.23 -0.40 10.27
N TYR A 47 -10.10 0.37 9.60
CA TYR A 47 -9.72 1.63 8.97
C TYR A 47 -9.21 2.64 9.98
N ALA A 48 -9.87 2.80 11.13
CA ALA A 48 -9.42 3.69 12.19
C ALA A 48 -8.02 3.28 12.72
N LEU A 49 -7.80 1.98 12.96
CA LEU A 49 -6.50 1.48 13.43
C LEU A 49 -5.38 1.69 12.39
N HIS A 50 -5.69 1.45 11.11
CA HIS A 50 -4.77 1.73 10.02
C HIS A 50 -4.44 3.22 9.93
N GLN A 51 -5.44 4.10 10.05
CA GLN A 51 -5.27 5.55 10.02
C GLN A 51 -4.37 6.05 11.15
N VAL A 52 -4.53 5.55 12.38
CA VAL A 52 -3.64 5.90 13.50
C VAL A 52 -2.18 5.63 13.14
N THR A 53 -1.90 4.44 12.61
CA THR A 53 -0.52 4.04 12.24
C THR A 53 0.03 4.92 11.11
N LEU A 54 -0.80 5.23 10.11
CA LEU A 54 -0.46 6.10 8.99
C LEU A 54 -0.12 7.53 9.47
N TYR A 55 -0.96 8.11 10.34
CA TYR A 55 -0.72 9.46 10.88
C TYR A 55 0.50 9.50 11.80
N CYS A 56 0.74 8.48 12.62
CA CYS A 56 1.96 8.39 13.43
C CYS A 56 3.24 8.44 12.57
N MET A 57 3.22 7.75 11.42
CA MET A 57 4.32 7.78 10.46
C MET A 57 4.44 9.13 9.76
N PHE A 58 3.32 9.71 9.32
CA PHE A 58 3.29 11.01 8.65
C PHE A 58 3.85 12.12 9.54
N VAL A 59 3.36 12.24 10.77
CA VAL A 59 3.83 13.25 11.74
C VAL A 59 5.31 13.04 12.07
N SER A 60 5.76 11.80 12.22
CA SER A 60 7.17 11.49 12.46
C SER A 60 8.08 11.92 11.30
N GLY A 61 7.62 11.77 10.05
CA GLY A 61 8.34 12.22 8.85
C GLY A 61 8.40 13.74 8.76
N MET A 62 7.26 14.42 8.93
CA MET A 62 7.17 15.88 8.94
C MET A 62 8.07 16.51 10.02
N ALA A 63 8.11 15.92 11.21
CA ALA A 63 8.98 16.37 12.29
C ALA A 63 10.47 16.24 11.95
N MET A 64 10.87 15.18 11.21
CA MET A 64 12.24 15.03 10.74
C MET A 64 12.58 16.06 9.66
N SER A 65 11.68 16.28 8.70
CA SER A 65 11.87 17.31 7.66
C SER A 65 12.05 18.69 8.28
N ALA A 66 11.26 19.04 9.31
CA ALA A 66 11.41 20.29 10.04
C ALA A 66 12.74 20.36 10.80
N LYS A 67 13.18 19.26 11.44
CA LYS A 67 14.44 19.22 12.21
C LYS A 67 15.70 19.30 11.34
N VAL A 68 15.66 18.72 10.14
CA VAL A 68 16.79 18.66 9.20
C VAL A 68 16.94 19.95 8.39
N SER A 69 15.86 20.70 8.23
CA SER A 69 15.86 21.95 7.46
C SER A 69 16.72 23.01 8.14
N ASP A 70 17.76 23.50 7.45
CA ASP A 70 18.67 24.54 7.94
C ASP A 70 17.90 25.83 8.26
N PRO A 71 18.08 26.49 9.42
CA PRO A 71 17.40 27.74 9.76
C PRO A 71 17.54 28.87 8.72
N ALA A 72 18.62 28.91 7.95
CA ALA A 72 18.87 29.93 6.93
C ALA A 72 18.05 29.73 5.64
N ILE A 73 17.76 28.48 5.25
CA ILE A 73 17.02 28.14 4.01
C ILE A 73 15.93 27.08 4.29
N GLY A 74 15.37 27.11 5.51
CA GLY A 74 14.58 26.00 6.02
C GLY A 74 13.25 25.84 5.29
N GLY A 75 12.67 26.94 4.81
CA GLY A 75 11.44 26.92 4.03
C GLY A 75 11.55 26.17 2.70
N SER A 76 12.68 26.31 1.98
CA SER A 76 12.90 25.61 0.71
C SER A 76 13.16 24.12 0.94
N TYR A 77 13.99 23.75 1.93
CA TYR A 77 14.25 22.34 2.26
C TYR A 77 12.99 21.63 2.76
N MET A 78 12.21 22.26 3.65
CA MET A 78 10.96 21.70 4.16
C MET A 78 9.94 21.47 3.04
N THR A 79 9.79 22.45 2.14
CA THR A 79 8.90 22.32 0.97
C THR A 79 9.36 21.20 0.04
N LEU A 80 10.64 21.15 -0.32
CA LEU A 80 11.19 20.11 -1.20
C LEU A 80 10.97 18.71 -0.61
N LEU A 81 11.27 18.51 0.67
CA LEU A 81 11.10 17.23 1.35
C LEU A 81 9.62 16.81 1.40
N ASN A 82 8.70 17.76 1.60
CA ASN A 82 7.27 17.50 1.54
C ASN A 82 6.83 17.11 0.12
N THR A 83 7.35 17.77 -0.91
CA THR A 83 7.09 17.43 -2.30
C THR A 83 7.55 16.01 -2.61
N VAL A 84 8.78 15.65 -2.22
CA VAL A 84 9.32 14.28 -2.40
C VAL A 84 8.47 13.25 -1.65
N ASN A 85 8.03 13.57 -0.42
CA ASN A 85 7.17 12.67 0.37
C ASN A 85 5.78 12.48 -0.26
N ASN A 86 5.16 13.57 -0.74
CA ASN A 86 3.87 13.50 -1.42
C ASN A 86 3.96 12.75 -2.75
N LEU A 87 5.04 12.97 -3.51
CA LEU A 87 5.29 12.22 -4.73
C LEU A 87 5.43 10.73 -4.41
N GLY A 88 6.29 10.39 -3.45
CA GLY A 88 6.57 9.02 -3.02
C GLY A 88 5.35 8.25 -2.49
N GLY A 89 4.35 8.96 -1.95
CA GLY A 89 3.11 8.35 -1.44
C GLY A 89 2.04 8.08 -2.50
N ASN A 90 2.03 8.80 -3.62
CA ASN A 90 0.92 8.74 -4.59
C ASN A 90 1.18 7.78 -5.76
N TRP A 91 2.41 7.76 -6.31
CA TRP A 91 2.73 6.89 -7.46
C TRP A 91 2.51 5.38 -7.25
N PRO A 92 2.66 4.79 -6.03
CA PRO A 92 2.51 3.35 -5.88
C PRO A 92 1.08 2.87 -6.13
N ALA A 93 0.07 3.72 -5.88
CA ALA A 93 -1.33 3.37 -6.08
C ALA A 93 -1.64 3.11 -7.56
N THR A 94 -1.10 3.91 -8.46
CA THR A 94 -1.28 3.72 -9.91
C THR A 94 -0.65 2.41 -10.38
N ILE A 95 0.54 2.08 -9.87
CA ILE A 95 1.23 0.84 -10.23
C ILE A 95 0.51 -0.37 -9.65
N ALA A 96 0.02 -0.28 -8.41
CA ALA A 96 -0.74 -1.34 -7.77
C ALA A 96 -1.95 -1.74 -8.62
N LEU A 97 -2.77 -0.74 -9.00
CA LEU A 97 -3.95 -0.98 -9.83
C LEU A 97 -3.61 -1.61 -11.19
N TRP A 98 -2.52 -1.18 -11.82
CA TRP A 98 -2.05 -1.78 -13.07
C TRP A 98 -1.54 -3.23 -12.90
N LEU A 99 -0.91 -3.53 -11.76
CA LEU A 99 -0.42 -4.87 -11.44
C LEU A 99 -1.56 -5.84 -11.11
N VAL A 100 -2.63 -5.40 -10.43
CA VAL A 100 -3.80 -6.26 -10.13
C VAL A 100 -4.36 -6.88 -11.40
N GLU A 101 -4.57 -6.06 -12.43
CA GLU A 101 -5.14 -6.54 -13.70
C GLU A 101 -4.23 -7.59 -14.34
N SER A 102 -2.92 -7.32 -14.35
CA SER A 102 -1.91 -8.23 -14.91
C SER A 102 -1.76 -9.53 -14.13
N LEU A 103 -1.96 -9.50 -12.80
CA LEU A 103 -1.84 -10.66 -11.91
C LEU A 103 -3.14 -11.47 -11.80
N THR A 104 -4.26 -10.95 -12.29
CA THR A 104 -5.56 -11.61 -12.18
C THR A 104 -5.67 -12.78 -13.15
N ILE A 105 -6.00 -13.97 -12.62
CA ILE A 105 -6.11 -15.19 -13.40
C ILE A 105 -7.58 -15.51 -13.62
N LYS A 106 -8.01 -15.44 -14.89
CA LYS A 106 -9.37 -15.78 -15.33
C LYS A 106 -9.37 -17.08 -16.12
N THR A 107 -10.35 -17.95 -15.85
CA THR A 107 -10.50 -19.25 -16.51
C THR A 107 -11.87 -19.41 -17.14
N CYS A 108 -11.91 -20.07 -18.30
CA CYS A 108 -13.15 -20.38 -19.00
C CYS A 108 -13.82 -21.62 -18.40
N SER A 109 -15.14 -21.55 -18.20
CA SER A 109 -15.95 -22.66 -17.65
C SER A 109 -15.97 -23.92 -18.54
N SER A 110 -15.91 -23.75 -19.87
CA SER A 110 -15.98 -24.88 -20.81
C SER A 110 -14.72 -25.74 -20.80
N ASP A 111 -13.54 -25.10 -20.92
CA ASP A 111 -12.30 -25.80 -21.30
C ASP A 111 -11.13 -25.56 -20.32
N ASN A 112 -11.36 -24.90 -19.17
CA ASN A 112 -10.30 -24.45 -18.24
C ASN A 112 -9.18 -23.62 -18.90
N SER A 113 -9.38 -23.11 -20.12
CA SER A 113 -8.43 -22.23 -20.80
C SER A 113 -8.37 -20.87 -20.12
N SER A 114 -7.23 -20.17 -20.23
CA SER A 114 -7.12 -18.79 -19.75
C SER A 114 -8.00 -17.87 -20.59
N CYS A 115 -8.75 -16.97 -19.96
CA CYS A 115 -9.56 -15.94 -20.61
C CYS A 115 -9.15 -14.52 -20.17
N SER A 116 -7.85 -14.33 -19.89
CA SER A 116 -7.31 -13.04 -19.43
C SER A 116 -7.31 -11.98 -20.54
N ASP A 117 -7.14 -12.38 -21.81
CA ASP A 117 -7.15 -11.48 -22.97
C ASP A 117 -8.53 -11.41 -23.63
N ALA A 118 -8.82 -10.29 -24.29
CA ALA A 118 -10.08 -10.09 -25.03
C ALA A 118 -10.34 -11.21 -26.07
N VAL A 119 -9.31 -11.61 -26.81
CA VAL A 119 -9.39 -12.69 -27.81
C VAL A 119 -9.76 -14.03 -27.16
N ASN A 120 -9.14 -14.35 -26.03
CA ASN A 120 -9.39 -15.61 -25.33
C ASN A 120 -10.77 -15.61 -24.63
N ALA A 121 -11.26 -14.45 -24.22
CA ALA A 121 -12.60 -14.27 -23.70
C ALA A 121 -13.68 -14.44 -24.79
N GLU A 122 -13.44 -13.95 -26.02
CA GLU A 122 -14.33 -14.17 -27.16
C GLU A 122 -14.43 -15.65 -27.52
N ILE A 123 -13.29 -16.35 -27.64
CA ILE A 123 -13.25 -17.80 -27.91
C ILE A 123 -14.00 -18.60 -26.83
N CYS A 124 -13.89 -18.20 -25.56
CA CYS A 124 -14.62 -18.83 -24.46
C CYS A 124 -16.14 -18.63 -24.60
N THR A 125 -16.56 -17.43 -25.00
CA THR A 125 -17.98 -17.06 -25.15
C THR A 125 -18.60 -17.75 -26.37
N GLU A 126 -17.86 -17.86 -27.48
CA GLU A 126 -18.27 -18.61 -28.68
C GLU A 126 -18.49 -20.10 -28.38
N LYS A 127 -17.71 -20.67 -27.48
CA LYS A 127 -17.90 -22.06 -26.99
C LYS A 127 -19.03 -22.19 -25.97
N GLY A 128 -19.78 -21.12 -25.69
CA GLY A 128 -20.87 -21.10 -24.71
C GLY A 128 -20.41 -21.09 -23.25
N GLY A 129 -19.11 -20.82 -23.00
CA GLY A 129 -18.54 -20.72 -21.66
C GLY A 129 -18.61 -19.31 -21.09
N THR A 130 -18.66 -19.21 -19.76
CA THR A 130 -18.47 -17.94 -19.04
C THR A 130 -17.05 -17.84 -18.51
N CYS A 131 -16.45 -16.65 -18.62
CA CYS A 131 -15.13 -16.35 -18.06
C CYS A 131 -15.28 -15.96 -16.58
N SER A 132 -14.76 -16.79 -15.68
CA SER A 132 -14.81 -16.55 -14.24
C SER A 132 -13.42 -16.30 -13.68
N THR A 133 -13.31 -15.40 -12.70
CA THR A 133 -12.06 -15.14 -12.00
C THR A 133 -11.78 -16.28 -11.03
N LYS A 134 -10.69 -17.02 -11.25
CA LYS A 134 -10.29 -18.12 -10.38
C LYS A 134 -9.41 -17.65 -9.23
N ILE A 135 -8.47 -16.75 -9.53
CA ILE A 135 -7.60 -16.13 -8.53
C ILE A 135 -7.59 -14.63 -8.81
N ASP A 136 -8.03 -13.85 -7.82
CA ASP A 136 -7.96 -12.40 -7.86
C ASP A 136 -6.51 -11.94 -7.64
N GLY A 137 -5.98 -11.14 -8.57
CA GLY A 137 -4.64 -10.61 -8.52
C GLY A 137 -4.35 -9.81 -7.25
N TYR A 138 -5.39 -9.25 -6.63
CA TYR A 138 -5.31 -8.54 -5.35
C TYR A 138 -4.63 -9.34 -4.24
N TYR A 139 -4.95 -10.63 -4.09
CA TYR A 139 -4.34 -11.44 -3.01
C TYR A 139 -2.88 -11.77 -3.29
N ILE A 140 -2.54 -12.01 -4.55
CA ILE A 140 -1.15 -12.22 -4.98
C ILE A 140 -0.34 -10.95 -4.75
N GLU A 141 -0.90 -9.80 -5.12
CA GLU A 141 -0.27 -8.50 -4.96
C GLU A 141 -0.05 -8.15 -3.49
N ILE A 142 -1.02 -8.40 -2.59
CA ILE A 142 -0.83 -8.20 -1.15
C ILE A 142 0.35 -9.03 -0.63
N ALA A 143 0.42 -10.31 -0.99
CA ALA A 143 1.52 -11.17 -0.55
C ALA A 143 2.87 -10.65 -1.08
N PHE A 144 2.92 -10.23 -2.34
CA PHE A 144 4.11 -9.65 -2.94
C PHE A 144 4.54 -8.34 -2.25
N CYS A 145 3.61 -7.40 -2.05
CA CYS A 145 3.86 -6.11 -1.41
C CYS A 145 4.27 -6.27 0.06
N LEU A 146 3.73 -7.26 0.77
CA LEU A 146 4.15 -7.63 2.12
C LEU A 146 5.63 -8.04 2.14
N VAL A 147 6.03 -8.97 1.26
CA VAL A 147 7.41 -9.47 1.19
C VAL A 147 8.38 -8.34 0.84
N VAL A 148 8.07 -7.57 -0.19
CA VAL A 148 8.91 -6.43 -0.61
C VAL A 148 9.01 -5.38 0.51
N GLY A 149 7.90 -5.09 1.19
CA GLY A 149 7.86 -4.15 2.32
C GLY A 149 8.74 -4.60 3.48
N PHE A 150 8.74 -5.89 3.83
CA PHE A 150 9.61 -6.42 4.88
C PHE A 150 11.08 -6.40 4.48
N ILE A 151 11.42 -6.82 3.26
CA ILE A 151 12.79 -6.75 2.75
C ILE A 151 13.32 -5.31 2.82
N TRP A 152 12.51 -4.34 2.36
CA TRP A 152 12.86 -2.93 2.43
C TRP A 152 13.06 -2.46 3.87
N TYR A 153 12.15 -2.83 4.78
CA TYR A 153 12.23 -2.48 6.19
C TYR A 153 13.53 -2.96 6.83
N PHE A 154 13.89 -4.24 6.66
CA PHE A 154 15.11 -4.79 7.24
C PHE A 154 16.38 -4.16 6.66
N ASN A 155 16.40 -3.89 5.36
CA ASN A 155 17.57 -3.28 4.70
C ASN A 155 17.73 -1.80 5.06
N ARG A 156 16.63 -1.06 5.24
CA ARG A 156 16.68 0.40 5.44
C ARG A 156 16.64 0.83 6.90
N ARG A 157 16.20 -0.02 7.84
CA ARG A 157 16.16 0.33 9.28
C ARG A 157 17.49 0.86 9.80
N SER A 158 18.60 0.24 9.40
CA SER A 158 19.95 0.64 9.84
C SER A 158 20.30 2.04 9.32
N THR A 159 20.04 2.29 8.03
CA THR A 159 20.26 3.61 7.43
C THR A 159 19.38 4.68 8.07
N ILE A 160 18.10 4.39 8.33
CA ILE A 160 17.19 5.32 8.99
C ILE A 160 17.69 5.65 10.40
N ASN A 161 18.08 4.65 11.19
CA ASN A 161 18.67 4.87 12.52
C ASN A 161 19.95 5.70 12.44
N ARG A 162 20.81 5.45 11.45
CA ARG A 162 22.02 6.25 11.23
C ARG A 162 21.66 7.72 10.96
N LEU A 163 20.77 7.97 10.01
CA LEU A 163 20.31 9.32 9.64
C LEU A 163 19.65 10.05 10.80
N GLN A 164 18.93 9.34 11.68
CA GLN A 164 18.31 9.90 12.88
C GLN A 164 19.32 10.39 13.92
N ASN A 165 20.43 9.66 14.08
CA ASN A 165 21.46 9.94 15.07
C ASN A 165 22.52 10.95 14.59
N LEU A 166 22.49 11.32 13.31
CA LEU A 166 23.35 12.38 12.78
C LEU A 166 23.02 13.72 13.46
N LYS A 167 24.05 14.39 13.99
CA LYS A 167 23.94 15.73 14.58
C LYS A 167 23.45 16.73 13.54
N ALA A 168 22.70 17.73 14.00
CA ALA A 168 22.12 18.79 13.17
C ALA A 168 23.17 19.52 12.31
N ASP A 169 24.42 19.58 12.74
CA ASP A 169 25.49 20.30 12.04
C ASP A 169 25.94 19.62 10.75
N HIS A 170 25.70 18.31 10.58
CA HIS A 170 25.94 17.61 9.32
C HIS A 170 24.84 17.87 8.27
N TRP A 171 23.71 18.44 8.68
CA TRP A 171 22.57 18.76 7.81
C TRP A 171 22.56 20.22 7.36
N LYS A 172 23.33 21.08 8.03
CA LYS A 172 23.42 22.51 7.76
C LYS A 172 24.48 22.80 6.71
N VAL A 173 24.29 23.86 5.94
CA VAL A 173 25.32 24.34 5.01
C VAL A 173 26.44 24.99 5.85
N PRO A 174 27.73 24.67 5.63
CA PRO A 174 28.82 25.35 6.33
C PRO A 174 28.72 26.86 6.06
N ARG A 175 28.61 27.67 7.12
CA ARG A 175 28.73 29.12 6.97
C ARG A 175 30.14 29.43 6.48
N GLN A 176 30.25 29.97 5.27
CA GLN A 176 31.46 30.61 4.76
C GLN A 176 31.59 32.01 5.38
#